data_AF-A0A496X3J0-F1
#
_entry.id   AF-A0A496X3J0-F1
#
_cell.length_a   1.000
_cell.length_b   1.000
_cell.length_c   1.000
_cell.angle_alpha   90.00
_cell.angle_beta   90.00
_cell.angle_gamma   90.00
#
_symmetry.space_group_name_H-M   'P 1'
#
loop_
_entity.id
_entity.type
_entity.pdbx_description
1 polymer ?
#
loop_
_entity_poly.entity_id
_entity_poly.type
_entity_poly.pdbx_seq_one_letter_code
_entity_poly.pdbx_strand_id
1 'polypeptide(L)'
;MNHKNLPDSVRDIEELTKEGDDRRRLLLAGGAGLTAAALAAGSGSVLAQTTDTAKRVQPRAGFTIPFPQNWASDHVTDDVHPPIKEMPPPLTANVNPDNPLEYDLFISMNSASGYLMLDRLMALSEDYNVKMNFRPILPRGVLNGEEGDFPYTYNYNVVEFRRIAKFLDVAFELPNPQVVVQDVWPPLTRSLDAPIGEENQKLAYYVSRMAAAAALQHQGEAFLDSVYRMIWNGTRDWPNQVIPALEKAGLDGKAMDDDVRSNPKNYDNVLMKNLSGQTTTGHEGDVVAAFRGEPFPGQNRFDQLFWTLKRNGLTLKLDSAVFLAASHAD
;
A
#
# COMPACT_ATOMS: atom_id res chain seq x y z
N MET A 1 38.89 0.09 26.71
CA MET A 1 39.68 0.11 25.46
C MET A 1 39.53 1.49 24.84
N ASN A 2 40.63 2.09 24.39
CA ASN A 2 40.71 3.46 23.86
C ASN A 2 39.87 3.68 22.60
N HIS A 3 39.01 4.70 22.60
CA HIS A 3 38.16 5.16 21.49
C HIS A 3 38.92 5.87 20.36
N LYS A 4 40.05 5.34 19.89
CA LYS A 4 40.85 6.04 18.87
C LYS A 4 41.12 5.33 17.55
N ASN A 5 40.58 4.14 17.30
CA ASN A 5 40.71 3.48 16.00
C ASN A 5 39.41 2.75 15.62
N LEU A 6 38.38 3.49 15.20
CA LEU A 6 37.31 2.93 14.37
C LEU A 6 37.63 3.23 12.90
N PRO A 7 37.41 2.30 11.96
CA PRO A 7 37.60 2.54 10.54
C PRO A 7 36.69 3.67 10.04
N ASP A 8 37.16 4.45 9.07
CA ASP A 8 36.46 5.64 8.53
C ASP A 8 35.02 5.34 8.08
N SER A 9 34.75 4.09 7.67
CA SER A 9 33.42 3.60 7.26
C SER A 9 32.34 3.60 8.36
N VAL A 10 32.70 3.78 9.64
CA VAL A 10 31.74 3.83 10.77
C VAL A 10 31.36 5.27 11.12
N ARG A 11 32.25 6.25 10.86
CA ARG A 11 31.95 7.67 11.00
C ARG A 11 31.01 8.16 9.89
N ASP A 12 31.17 7.63 8.68
CA ASP A 12 30.30 7.93 7.54
C ASP A 12 28.85 7.50 7.78
N ILE A 13 28.61 6.44 8.57
CA ILE A 13 27.25 5.95 8.87
C ILE A 13 26.53 6.88 9.85
N GLU A 14 27.21 7.41 10.86
CA GLU A 14 26.62 8.35 11.82
C GLU A 14 26.31 9.73 11.19
N GLU A 15 27.15 10.20 10.24
CA GLU A 15 26.88 11.41 9.47
C GLU A 15 25.73 11.22 8.46
N LEU A 16 25.64 10.06 7.79
CA LEU A 16 24.53 9.74 6.89
C LEU A 16 23.18 9.62 7.63
N THR A 17 23.16 9.10 8.86
CA THR A 17 21.91 9.06 9.66
C THR A 17 21.42 10.45 10.06
N LYS A 18 22.32 11.41 10.33
CA LYS A 18 21.92 12.80 10.63
C LYS A 18 21.48 13.56 9.39
N GLU A 19 22.10 13.31 8.23
CA GLU A 19 21.70 13.92 6.96
C GLU A 19 20.37 13.34 6.43
N GLY A 20 20.04 12.09 6.76
CA GLY A 20 18.76 11.44 6.44
C GLY A 20 17.57 12.00 7.22
N ASP A 21 17.75 12.30 8.51
CA ASP A 21 16.71 12.90 9.35
C ASP A 21 16.36 14.35 8.93
N ASP A 22 17.34 15.12 8.46
CA ASP A 22 17.11 16.48 7.93
C ASP A 22 16.41 16.46 6.55
N ARG A 23 16.64 15.42 5.73
CA ARG A 23 15.94 15.25 4.43
C ARG A 23 14.51 14.74 4.58
N ARG A 24 14.18 13.96 5.62
CA ARG A 24 12.78 13.59 5.95
C ARG A 24 11.91 14.84 6.18
N ARG A 25 12.45 15.87 6.83
CA ARG A 25 11.75 17.15 7.03
C ARG A 25 11.64 17.98 5.75
N LEU A 26 12.62 17.92 4.85
CA LEU A 26 12.62 18.73 3.63
C LEU A 26 11.68 18.23 2.53
N LEU A 27 11.42 16.92 2.44
CA LEU A 27 10.42 16.38 1.50
C LEU A 27 8.98 16.60 1.97
N LEU A 28 8.76 16.71 3.28
CA LEU A 28 7.46 17.09 3.87
C LEU A 28 7.23 18.61 3.86
N ALA A 29 8.29 19.43 3.95
CA ALA A 29 8.21 20.90 3.90
C ALA A 29 8.39 21.52 2.49
N GLY A 30 8.91 20.77 1.52
CA GLY A 30 9.23 21.23 0.17
C GLY A 30 8.04 21.44 -0.78
N GLY A 31 6.80 21.41 -0.28
CA GLY A 31 5.59 21.75 -1.03
C GLY A 31 5.33 23.26 -1.17
N ALA A 32 6.14 24.11 -0.54
CA ALA A 32 6.04 25.56 -0.61
C ALA A 32 7.13 26.13 -1.53
N GLY A 33 6.89 26.17 -2.84
CA GLY A 33 7.90 26.73 -3.75
C GLY A 33 7.70 26.55 -5.25
N LEU A 34 6.47 26.49 -5.76
CA LEU A 34 6.21 26.80 -7.17
C LEU A 34 5.11 27.86 -7.23
N THR A 35 5.52 29.02 -7.71
CA THR A 35 4.89 30.33 -7.63
C THR A 35 3.48 30.33 -8.23
N ALA A 36 2.57 30.99 -7.52
CA ALA A 36 1.17 31.25 -7.88
C ALA A 36 1.03 32.22 -9.08
N ALA A 37 1.37 31.76 -10.30
CA ALA A 37 1.22 32.55 -11.52
C ALA A 37 0.58 31.79 -12.71
N ALA A 38 -0.23 30.76 -12.45
CA ALA A 38 -0.97 30.05 -13.51
C ALA A 38 -2.42 29.66 -13.16
N LEU A 39 -3.01 30.24 -12.10
CA LEU A 39 -4.38 29.93 -11.67
C LEU A 39 -5.37 31.11 -11.78
N ALA A 40 -5.03 32.14 -12.55
CA ALA A 40 -5.92 33.25 -12.87
C ALA A 40 -6.33 33.22 -14.34
N ALA A 41 -7.00 32.15 -14.78
CA ALA A 41 -7.82 32.15 -15.99
C ALA A 41 -8.82 30.99 -15.90
N GLY A 42 -10.11 31.30 -15.79
CA GLY A 42 -11.17 30.31 -15.98
C GLY A 42 -12.15 30.10 -14.84
N SER A 43 -12.47 31.13 -14.05
CA SER A 43 -13.78 31.20 -13.41
C SER A 43 -14.84 31.38 -14.51
N GLY A 44 -15.38 30.27 -15.00
CA GLY A 44 -16.48 30.25 -15.95
C GLY A 44 -17.39 29.07 -15.65
N SER A 45 -18.53 29.35 -15.04
CA SER A 45 -19.64 28.40 -14.97
C SER A 45 -20.06 28.02 -16.38
N VAL A 46 -20.09 26.73 -16.71
CA VAL A 46 -20.90 26.24 -17.83
C VAL A 46 -21.66 25.01 -17.36
N LEU A 47 -22.93 25.24 -17.07
CA LEU A 47 -23.97 24.22 -17.05
C LEU A 47 -24.08 23.60 -18.45
N ALA A 48 -24.08 22.26 -18.47
CA ALA A 48 -24.62 21.34 -19.47
C ALA A 48 -24.69 21.79 -20.95
N GLN A 49 -23.93 21.10 -21.81
CA GLN A 49 -24.42 20.66 -23.12
C GLN A 49 -23.88 19.27 -23.45
N THR A 50 -24.77 18.27 -23.32
CA THR A 50 -24.74 17.05 -24.11
C THR A 50 -24.90 17.41 -25.60
N THR A 51 -24.30 16.60 -26.48
CA THR A 51 -24.33 16.58 -27.96
C THR A 51 -23.08 17.12 -28.66
N ASP A 52 -22.00 16.32 -28.67
CA ASP A 52 -21.13 16.24 -29.86
C ASP A 52 -20.32 14.94 -29.87
N THR A 53 -20.83 13.91 -30.58
CA THR A 53 -20.15 12.62 -30.81
C THR A 53 -18.99 12.71 -31.81
N ALA A 54 -18.57 13.91 -32.24
CA ALA A 54 -17.70 14.09 -33.40
C ALA A 54 -16.26 14.61 -33.13
N LYS A 55 -15.74 14.55 -31.90
CA LYS A 55 -14.31 14.80 -31.64
C LYS A 55 -13.55 13.54 -31.24
N ARG A 56 -13.59 12.52 -32.09
CA ARG A 56 -12.57 11.45 -32.09
C ARG A 56 -11.22 12.11 -32.40
N VAL A 57 -10.20 11.81 -31.59
CA VAL A 57 -8.81 12.23 -31.83
C VAL A 57 -8.43 11.80 -33.25
N GLN A 58 -8.21 12.76 -34.15
CA GLN A 58 -7.75 12.45 -35.51
C GLN A 58 -6.37 11.78 -35.41
N PRO A 59 -6.15 10.62 -36.04
CA PRO A 59 -4.83 10.00 -36.08
C PRO A 59 -3.80 10.99 -36.63
N ARG A 60 -2.57 10.91 -36.13
CA ARG A 60 -1.46 11.68 -36.68
C ARG A 60 -1.35 11.38 -38.18
N ALA A 61 -1.25 12.41 -39.02
CA ALA A 61 -1.22 12.25 -40.47
C ALA A 61 -0.19 11.18 -40.90
N GLY A 62 -0.63 10.18 -41.66
CA GLY A 62 0.19 9.04 -42.09
C GLY A 62 0.15 7.80 -41.17
N PHE A 63 -0.59 7.84 -40.07
CA PHE A 63 -0.74 6.69 -39.17
C PHE A 63 -2.08 5.97 -39.43
N THR A 64 -2.03 4.83 -40.09
CA THR A 64 -3.20 3.95 -40.26
C THR A 64 -3.33 3.07 -39.02
N ILE A 65 -4.47 3.13 -38.33
CA ILE A 65 -4.74 2.21 -37.21
C ILE A 65 -4.94 0.80 -37.83
N PRO A 66 -4.10 -0.20 -37.49
CA PRO A 66 -4.07 -1.48 -38.20
C PRO A 66 -5.25 -2.40 -37.88
N PHE A 67 -6.15 -2.02 -36.98
CA PHE A 67 -7.29 -2.83 -36.57
C PHE A 67 -8.62 -2.13 -36.92
N PRO A 68 -9.46 -2.72 -37.79
CA PRO A 68 -10.77 -2.18 -38.15
C PRO A 68 -11.83 -2.38 -37.06
N GLN A 69 -11.49 -3.08 -35.97
CA GLN A 69 -12.34 -3.23 -34.79
C GLN A 69 -11.60 -2.70 -33.58
N ASN A 70 -12.09 -1.58 -33.08
CA ASN A 70 -11.54 -0.88 -31.94
C ASN A 70 -12.56 -0.96 -30.79
N TRP A 71 -13.08 -2.17 -30.54
CA TRP A 71 -14.17 -2.48 -29.59
C TRP A 71 -14.05 -1.68 -28.29
N ALA A 72 -12.89 -1.70 -27.64
CA ALA A 72 -12.68 -0.91 -26.42
C ALA A 72 -12.92 0.60 -26.64
N SER A 73 -12.33 1.22 -27.65
CA SER A 73 -12.57 2.65 -27.93
C SER A 73 -13.94 2.96 -28.53
N ASP A 74 -14.58 2.00 -29.19
CA ASP A 74 -15.93 2.17 -29.74
C ASP A 74 -17.00 1.98 -28.67
N HIS A 75 -16.73 1.21 -27.60
CA HIS A 75 -17.72 0.85 -26.57
C HIS A 75 -17.44 1.47 -25.19
N VAL A 76 -16.25 2.03 -24.92
CA VAL A 76 -15.98 2.75 -23.66
C VAL A 76 -16.75 4.07 -23.57
N THR A 77 -17.21 4.62 -24.70
CA THR A 77 -17.93 5.92 -24.75
C THR A 77 -19.24 5.85 -25.53
N ASP A 78 -19.80 4.66 -25.79
CA ASP A 78 -21.01 4.51 -26.60
C ASP A 78 -22.33 4.61 -25.83
N ASP A 79 -22.28 4.87 -24.53
CA ASP A 79 -23.42 4.83 -23.60
C ASP A 79 -24.14 3.45 -23.54
N VAL A 80 -23.66 2.43 -24.26
CA VAL A 80 -24.16 1.05 -24.22
C VAL A 80 -23.39 0.22 -23.19
N HIS A 81 -22.08 0.48 -23.04
CA HIS A 81 -21.20 -0.14 -22.03
C HIS A 81 -20.45 0.91 -21.21
N PRO A 82 -21.15 1.85 -20.53
CA PRO A 82 -20.49 2.94 -19.83
C PRO A 82 -19.54 2.39 -18.76
N PRO A 83 -18.28 2.86 -18.67
CA PRO A 83 -17.38 2.48 -17.60
C PRO A 83 -18.02 2.86 -16.25
N ILE A 84 -18.34 1.84 -15.46
CA ILE A 84 -19.10 2.00 -14.22
C ILE A 84 -18.16 2.46 -13.12
N LYS A 85 -18.13 3.78 -12.88
CA LYS A 85 -18.30 4.51 -11.61
C LYS A 85 -17.73 5.91 -11.82
N GLU A 86 -18.57 6.94 -11.88
CA GLU A 86 -18.06 8.31 -11.85
C GLU A 86 -17.26 8.53 -10.55
N MET A 87 -16.15 9.28 -10.64
CA MET A 87 -15.41 9.66 -9.43
C MET A 87 -16.37 10.42 -8.51
N PRO A 88 -16.53 9.99 -7.25
CA PRO A 88 -17.45 10.67 -6.37
C PRO A 88 -16.98 12.11 -6.16
N PRO A 89 -17.89 13.09 -6.03
CA PRO A 89 -17.50 14.46 -5.77
C PRO A 89 -16.68 14.53 -4.49
N PRO A 90 -15.69 15.44 -4.39
CA PRO A 90 -14.92 15.65 -3.19
C PRO A 90 -15.80 15.79 -1.96
N LEU A 91 -15.35 15.20 -0.84
CA LEU A 91 -16.00 15.45 0.44
C LEU A 91 -15.89 16.94 0.81
N THR A 92 -16.97 17.48 1.36
CA THR A 92 -17.06 18.86 1.85
C THR A 92 -17.06 18.95 3.38
N ALA A 93 -17.20 17.81 4.06
CA ALA A 93 -17.14 17.75 5.51
C ALA A 93 -15.76 18.14 6.03
N ASN A 94 -15.72 18.82 7.19
CA ASN A 94 -14.47 19.19 7.83
C ASN A 94 -13.74 17.95 8.33
N VAL A 95 -12.48 17.76 7.92
CA VAL A 95 -11.63 16.65 8.35
C VAL A 95 -10.81 17.09 9.55
N ASN A 96 -10.95 16.38 10.66
CA ASN A 96 -10.29 16.66 11.94
C ASN A 96 -10.12 15.33 12.73
N PRO A 97 -9.50 15.33 13.93
CA PRO A 97 -9.29 14.10 14.69
C PRO A 97 -10.57 13.31 15.03
N ASP A 98 -11.69 14.00 15.23
CA ASP A 98 -12.99 13.38 15.56
C ASP A 98 -13.76 12.93 14.29
N ASN A 99 -13.33 13.38 13.12
CA ASN A 99 -13.90 13.04 11.82
C ASN A 99 -12.78 12.86 10.78
N PRO A 100 -11.93 11.84 10.92
CA PRO A 100 -10.85 11.58 9.98
C PRO A 100 -11.39 11.04 8.66
N LEU A 101 -10.59 11.19 7.59
CA LEU A 101 -10.83 10.39 6.38
C LEU A 101 -10.57 8.91 6.69
N GLU A 102 -11.26 8.00 6.01
CA GLU A 102 -11.00 6.57 6.13
C GLU A 102 -10.70 5.94 4.77
N TYR A 103 -9.72 5.06 4.71
CA TYR A 103 -9.44 4.22 3.54
C TYR A 103 -9.23 2.76 3.96
N ASP A 104 -9.63 1.83 3.10
CA ASP A 104 -9.36 0.40 3.29
C ASP A 104 -7.98 0.04 2.75
N LEU A 105 -7.21 -0.75 3.48
CA LEU A 105 -5.96 -1.35 2.99
C LEU A 105 -6.12 -2.86 2.91
N PHE A 106 -6.36 -3.37 1.70
CA PHE A 106 -6.33 -4.80 1.42
C PHE A 106 -4.88 -5.22 1.15
N ILE A 107 -4.32 -6.11 1.97
CA ILE A 107 -2.90 -6.44 1.89
C ILE A 107 -2.59 -7.88 2.28
N SER A 108 -1.79 -8.55 1.45
CA SER A 108 -1.22 -9.86 1.70
C SER A 108 0.13 -9.72 2.39
N MET A 109 0.41 -10.58 3.37
CA MET A 109 1.70 -10.60 4.07
C MET A 109 2.87 -11.04 3.15
N ASN A 110 2.55 -11.61 1.99
CA ASN A 110 3.51 -11.96 0.94
C ASN A 110 3.76 -10.79 -0.07
N SER A 111 3.18 -9.61 0.13
CA SER A 111 3.35 -8.49 -0.82
C SER A 111 4.66 -7.73 -0.59
N ALA A 112 5.65 -7.87 -1.48
CA ALA A 112 6.84 -7.00 -1.46
C ALA A 112 6.47 -5.53 -1.74
N SER A 113 5.55 -5.30 -2.69
CA SER A 113 5.05 -3.97 -3.02
C SER A 113 4.42 -3.30 -1.80
N GLY A 114 3.60 -4.00 -1.02
CA GLY A 114 3.02 -3.43 0.19
C GLY A 114 4.08 -2.98 1.21
N TYR A 115 5.18 -3.74 1.34
CA TYR A 115 6.29 -3.39 2.24
C TYR A 115 7.01 -2.13 1.80
N LEU A 116 7.23 -1.95 0.50
CA LEU A 116 7.84 -0.74 -0.07
C LEU A 116 6.95 0.51 0.06
N MET A 117 5.69 0.35 0.46
CA MET A 117 4.78 1.45 0.77
C MET A 117 4.64 1.69 2.28
N LEU A 118 5.17 0.79 3.13
CA LEU A 118 4.91 0.75 4.56
C LEU A 118 5.24 2.06 5.26
N ASP A 119 6.46 2.59 5.10
CA ASP A 119 6.88 3.82 5.78
C ASP A 119 6.01 5.02 5.40
N ARG A 120 5.55 5.07 4.15
CA ARG A 120 4.65 6.11 3.66
C ARG A 120 3.23 5.95 4.22
N LEU A 121 2.75 4.72 4.42
CA LEU A 121 1.49 4.46 5.12
C LEU A 121 1.58 4.87 6.60
N MET A 122 2.68 4.53 7.28
CA MET A 122 2.88 4.92 8.68
C MET A 122 2.92 6.43 8.83
N ALA A 123 3.68 7.14 7.98
CA ALA A 123 3.71 8.60 7.97
C ALA A 123 2.33 9.21 7.66
N LEU A 124 1.57 8.63 6.73
CA LEU A 124 0.21 9.07 6.44
C LEU A 124 -0.70 8.97 7.67
N SER A 125 -0.67 7.83 8.36
CA SER A 125 -1.43 7.62 9.60
C SER A 125 -0.93 8.49 10.75
N GLU A 126 0.37 8.74 10.87
CA GLU A 126 0.96 9.54 11.94
C GLU A 126 0.62 11.03 11.78
N ASP A 127 0.86 11.59 10.60
CA ASP A 127 0.88 13.04 10.36
C ASP A 127 -0.50 13.63 10.01
N TYR A 128 -1.45 12.81 9.54
CA TYR A 128 -2.73 13.31 9.00
C TYR A 128 -3.97 12.76 9.72
N ASN A 129 -5.06 13.53 9.67
CA ASN A 129 -6.38 13.09 10.14
C ASN A 129 -7.01 12.10 9.14
N VAL A 130 -6.41 10.91 9.08
CA VAL A 130 -6.83 9.79 8.27
C VAL A 130 -6.64 8.51 9.06
N LYS A 131 -7.53 7.56 8.84
CA LYS A 131 -7.54 6.26 9.49
C LYS A 131 -7.47 5.17 8.42
N MET A 132 -6.51 4.28 8.62
CA MET A 132 -6.39 3.07 7.82
C MET A 132 -7.27 1.96 8.39
N ASN A 133 -8.24 1.50 7.61
CA ASN A 133 -8.97 0.27 7.88
C ASN A 133 -8.12 -0.92 7.38
N PHE A 134 -7.39 -1.56 8.29
CA PHE A 134 -6.52 -2.69 7.96
C PHE A 134 -7.33 -3.94 7.62
N ARG A 135 -7.20 -4.42 6.38
CA ARG A 135 -7.98 -5.55 5.82
C ARG A 135 -7.05 -6.61 5.24
N PRO A 136 -6.37 -7.41 6.08
CA PRO A 136 -5.47 -8.44 5.58
C PRO A 136 -6.22 -9.47 4.72
N ILE A 137 -5.53 -9.97 3.70
CA ILE A 137 -6.03 -11.01 2.78
C ILE A 137 -5.03 -12.18 2.74
N LEU A 138 -5.51 -13.35 2.30
CA LEU A 138 -4.61 -14.44 1.92
C LEU A 138 -3.99 -14.14 0.55
N PRO A 139 -2.73 -14.57 0.30
CA PRO A 139 -2.15 -14.51 -1.03
C PRO A 139 -3.01 -15.27 -2.04
N ARG A 140 -3.27 -14.70 -3.21
CA ARG A 140 -4.16 -15.30 -4.22
C ARG A 140 -3.70 -16.68 -4.69
N GLY A 141 -2.38 -16.84 -4.92
CA GLY A 141 -1.80 -18.12 -5.32
C GLY A 141 -2.05 -19.25 -4.32
N VAL A 142 -2.23 -18.94 -3.02
CA VAL A 142 -2.54 -19.93 -1.97
C VAL A 142 -3.99 -20.45 -2.08
N LEU A 143 -4.90 -19.64 -2.62
CA LEU A 143 -6.32 -19.98 -2.77
C LEU A 143 -6.59 -20.75 -4.06
N ASN A 144 -6.07 -20.25 -5.18
CA ASN A 144 -6.48 -20.71 -6.51
C ASN A 144 -5.35 -21.37 -7.30
N GLY A 145 -4.11 -21.39 -6.79
CA GLY A 145 -2.94 -21.95 -7.46
C GLY A 145 -2.38 -21.09 -8.58
N GLU A 146 -3.16 -20.13 -9.06
CA GLU A 146 -2.79 -19.24 -10.16
C GLU A 146 -1.88 -18.09 -9.68
N GLU A 147 -0.62 -18.11 -10.12
CA GLU A 147 0.21 -16.91 -10.29
C GLU A 147 0.50 -16.76 -11.79
N GLY A 148 0.27 -15.55 -12.34
CA GLY A 148 0.15 -15.31 -13.78
C GLY A 148 1.27 -15.85 -14.69
N ASP A 149 0.87 -16.12 -15.94
CA ASP A 149 1.48 -16.97 -16.98
C ASP A 149 2.91 -16.68 -17.50
N PHE A 150 3.74 -15.87 -16.83
CA PHE A 150 5.04 -15.50 -17.42
C PHE A 150 6.24 -15.71 -16.49
N PRO A 151 7.14 -16.69 -16.75
CA PRO A 151 8.30 -16.98 -15.90
C PRO A 151 9.30 -15.81 -15.75
N TYR A 152 9.22 -14.80 -16.63
CA TYR A 152 10.06 -13.60 -16.54
C TYR A 152 9.60 -12.60 -15.47
N THR A 153 8.32 -12.61 -15.08
CA THR A 153 7.76 -11.62 -14.15
C THR A 153 8.39 -11.75 -12.78
N TYR A 154 8.54 -12.96 -12.25
CA TYR A 154 9.14 -13.19 -10.94
C TYR A 154 10.57 -12.64 -10.84
N ASN A 155 11.42 -12.94 -11.82
CA ASN A 155 12.81 -12.46 -11.86
C ASN A 155 12.89 -10.94 -11.96
N TYR A 156 12.05 -10.36 -12.82
CA TYR A 156 12.01 -8.91 -12.98
C TYR A 156 11.50 -8.24 -11.70
N ASN A 157 10.46 -8.77 -11.06
CA ASN A 157 9.88 -8.25 -9.82
C ASN A 157 10.94 -8.15 -8.71
N VAL A 158 11.78 -9.19 -8.52
CA VAL A 158 12.85 -9.13 -7.51
C VAL A 158 13.86 -8.01 -7.80
N VAL A 159 14.22 -7.80 -9.07
CA VAL A 159 15.11 -6.70 -9.48
C VAL A 159 14.44 -5.34 -9.27
N GLU A 160 13.17 -5.23 -9.65
CA GLU A 160 12.35 -4.03 -9.49
C GLU A 160 12.22 -3.65 -8.01
N PHE A 161 11.83 -4.58 -7.14
CA PHE A 161 11.67 -4.33 -5.70
C PHE A 161 12.97 -3.85 -5.06
N ARG A 162 14.12 -4.44 -5.42
CA ARG A 162 15.42 -3.96 -4.94
C ARG A 162 15.78 -2.56 -5.44
N ARG A 163 15.39 -2.19 -6.67
CA ARG A 163 15.61 -0.84 -7.20
C ARG A 163 14.75 0.17 -6.48
N ILE A 164 13.47 -0.15 -6.27
CA ILE A 164 12.53 0.71 -5.53
C ILE A 164 12.99 0.86 -4.08
N ALA A 165 13.39 -0.22 -3.41
CA ALA A 165 13.92 -0.19 -2.05
C ALA A 165 15.09 0.79 -1.93
N LYS A 166 16.08 0.70 -2.84
CA LYS A 166 17.21 1.64 -2.88
C LYS A 166 16.77 3.08 -3.19
N PHE A 167 15.79 3.27 -4.07
CA PHE A 167 15.27 4.59 -4.39
C PHE A 167 14.55 5.24 -3.18
N LEU A 168 13.86 4.43 -2.39
CA LEU A 168 13.13 4.87 -1.20
C LEU A 168 13.97 4.85 0.09
N ASP A 169 15.23 4.40 0.03
CA ASP A 169 16.09 4.16 1.19
C ASP A 169 15.47 3.20 2.24
N VAL A 170 14.84 2.13 1.76
CA VAL A 170 14.21 1.08 2.57
C VAL A 170 15.09 -0.15 2.59
N ALA A 171 15.40 -0.67 3.78
CA ALA A 171 16.07 -1.97 3.94
C ALA A 171 15.21 -3.07 3.33
N PHE A 172 15.75 -3.90 2.43
CA PHE A 172 14.95 -4.91 1.72
C PHE A 172 15.71 -6.20 1.50
N GLU A 173 15.17 -7.29 2.02
CA GLU A 173 15.54 -8.65 1.67
C GLU A 173 14.29 -9.50 1.47
N LEU A 174 14.41 -10.54 0.64
CA LEU A 174 13.32 -11.49 0.48
C LEU A 174 13.12 -12.29 1.77
N PRO A 175 11.88 -12.66 2.13
CA PRO A 175 11.61 -13.40 3.36
C PRO A 175 12.35 -14.73 3.40
N ASN A 176 12.88 -15.08 4.57
CA ASN A 176 13.53 -16.36 4.83
C ASN A 176 13.09 -16.96 6.18
N PRO A 177 12.23 -17.99 6.20
CA PRO A 177 11.64 -18.69 5.04
C PRO A 177 10.67 -17.81 4.22
N GLN A 178 10.35 -18.21 2.98
CA GLN A 178 9.31 -17.54 2.20
C GLN A 178 7.93 -17.65 2.88
N VAL A 179 7.09 -16.62 2.76
CA VAL A 179 5.72 -16.64 3.30
C VAL A 179 4.86 -17.63 2.53
N VAL A 180 4.90 -17.58 1.21
CA VAL A 180 4.28 -18.56 0.31
C VAL A 180 5.35 -19.57 -0.10
N VAL A 181 5.05 -20.85 0.08
CA VAL A 181 5.86 -21.94 -0.45
C VAL A 181 5.61 -22.00 -1.95
N GLN A 182 6.61 -21.63 -2.73
CA GLN A 182 6.54 -21.68 -4.18
C GLN A 182 7.86 -22.18 -4.74
N ASP A 183 7.76 -22.98 -5.79
CA ASP A 183 8.90 -23.58 -6.43
C ASP A 183 9.40 -22.65 -7.55
N VAL A 184 10.37 -21.77 -7.25
CA VAL A 184 10.81 -20.70 -8.18
C VAL A 184 12.17 -20.97 -8.86
N TRP A 185 12.72 -22.17 -8.75
CA TRP A 185 14.05 -22.55 -9.26
C TRP A 185 14.09 -23.79 -10.19
N PRO A 186 14.56 -23.73 -11.45
CA PRO A 186 15.26 -22.62 -12.04
C PRO A 186 14.28 -21.52 -12.47
N PRO A 187 14.67 -20.24 -12.39
CA PRO A 187 13.73 -19.14 -12.54
C PRO A 187 13.15 -18.95 -13.95
N LEU A 188 13.63 -19.70 -14.95
CA LEU A 188 13.16 -19.63 -16.34
C LEU A 188 12.39 -20.89 -16.78
N THR A 189 12.36 -21.93 -15.95
CA THR A 189 11.82 -23.25 -16.34
C THR A 189 10.84 -23.82 -15.32
N ARG A 190 10.56 -23.12 -14.21
CA ARG A 190 9.57 -23.55 -13.23
C ARG A 190 8.20 -22.90 -13.47
N SER A 191 7.17 -23.66 -13.10
CA SER A 191 5.82 -23.15 -12.96
C SER A 191 5.76 -22.22 -11.76
N LEU A 192 5.03 -21.10 -11.89
CA LEU A 192 4.70 -20.24 -10.76
C LEU A 192 3.50 -20.77 -9.96
N ASP A 193 2.98 -21.96 -10.30
CA ASP A 193 1.91 -22.58 -9.52
C ASP A 193 2.35 -22.77 -8.06
N ALA A 194 1.60 -22.17 -7.14
CA ALA A 194 1.76 -22.41 -5.73
C ALA A 194 0.88 -23.60 -5.32
N PRO A 195 1.38 -24.56 -4.52
CA PRO A 195 0.51 -25.58 -3.97
C PRO A 195 -0.54 -24.90 -3.08
N ILE A 196 -1.80 -25.25 -3.32
CA ILE A 196 -2.95 -24.63 -2.65
C ILE A 196 -3.22 -25.22 -1.27
N GLY A 197 -3.92 -24.47 -0.43
CA GLY A 197 -4.46 -24.94 0.84
C GLY A 197 -3.45 -24.92 2.01
N GLU A 198 -4.00 -24.98 3.22
CA GLU A 198 -3.25 -24.74 4.47
C GLU A 198 -2.12 -25.73 4.72
N GLU A 199 -2.32 -27.02 4.42
CA GLU A 199 -1.29 -28.04 4.64
C GLU A 199 -0.01 -27.75 3.85
N ASN A 200 -0.13 -27.14 2.68
CA ASN A 200 1.00 -26.76 1.84
C ASN A 200 1.55 -25.36 2.15
N GLN A 201 0.73 -24.50 2.78
CA GLN A 201 0.97 -23.06 2.93
C GLN A 201 0.86 -22.61 4.40
N LYS A 202 1.39 -23.42 5.33
CA LYS A 202 1.23 -23.23 6.78
C LYS A 202 1.62 -21.83 7.26
N LEU A 203 2.74 -21.30 6.76
CA LEU A 203 3.22 -19.96 7.14
C LEU A 203 2.33 -18.84 6.61
N ALA A 204 1.85 -18.93 5.36
CA ALA A 204 0.93 -17.97 4.79
C ALA A 204 -0.37 -17.89 5.59
N TYR A 205 -0.99 -19.05 5.90
CA TYR A 205 -2.19 -19.08 6.74
C TYR A 205 -1.92 -18.55 8.14
N TYR A 206 -0.84 -18.99 8.79
CA TYR A 206 -0.48 -18.56 10.13
C TYR A 206 -0.37 -17.04 10.23
N VAL A 207 0.48 -16.42 9.41
CA VAL A 207 0.73 -14.97 9.51
C VAL A 207 -0.46 -14.14 9.05
N SER A 208 -1.21 -14.60 8.04
CA SER A 208 -2.46 -13.92 7.64
C SER A 208 -3.53 -13.96 8.73
N ARG A 209 -3.64 -15.07 9.48
CA ARG A 209 -4.57 -15.15 10.63
C ARG A 209 -4.12 -14.26 11.79
N MET A 210 -2.82 -14.22 12.08
CA MET A 210 -2.27 -13.27 13.07
C MET A 210 -2.56 -11.81 12.67
N ALA A 211 -2.42 -11.48 11.37
CA ALA A 211 -2.81 -10.17 10.85
C ALA A 211 -4.31 -9.91 11.01
N ALA A 212 -5.17 -10.90 10.73
CA ALA A 212 -6.61 -10.79 10.93
C ALA A 212 -6.98 -10.58 12.41
N ALA A 213 -6.27 -11.23 13.34
CA ALA A 213 -6.41 -10.98 14.78
C ALA A 213 -6.06 -9.54 15.14
N ALA A 214 -4.94 -9.01 14.65
CA ALA A 214 -4.58 -7.61 14.85
C ALA A 214 -5.63 -6.65 14.26
N ALA A 215 -6.19 -6.98 13.08
CA ALA A 215 -7.25 -6.19 12.45
C ALA A 215 -8.52 -6.13 13.32
N LEU A 216 -8.96 -7.26 13.90
CA LEU A 216 -10.11 -7.31 14.81
C LEU A 216 -9.89 -6.53 16.10
N GLN A 217 -8.63 -6.37 16.54
CA GLN A 217 -8.26 -5.59 17.70
C GLN A 217 -7.96 -4.11 17.38
N HIS A 218 -8.14 -3.68 16.13
CA HIS A 218 -7.78 -2.35 15.63
C HIS A 218 -6.28 -2.01 15.79
N GLN A 219 -5.42 -3.03 15.79
CA GLN A 219 -3.95 -2.93 15.94
C GLN A 219 -3.21 -3.16 14.62
N GLY A 220 -3.82 -2.80 13.49
CA GLY A 220 -3.27 -3.06 12.16
C GLY A 220 -1.95 -2.33 11.88
N GLU A 221 -1.83 -1.08 12.31
CA GLU A 221 -0.60 -0.29 12.15
C GLU A 221 0.56 -0.90 12.94
N ALA A 222 0.33 -1.24 14.21
CA ALA A 222 1.34 -1.88 15.05
C ALA A 222 1.76 -3.25 14.51
N PHE A 223 0.83 -4.05 13.95
CA PHE A 223 1.17 -5.31 13.29
C PHE A 223 2.03 -5.09 12.03
N LEU A 224 1.67 -4.10 11.21
CA LEU A 224 2.41 -3.80 9.98
C LEU A 224 3.83 -3.29 10.28
N ASP A 225 3.97 -2.39 11.25
CA ASP A 225 5.27 -1.81 11.61
C ASP A 225 6.20 -2.81 12.34
N SER A 226 5.63 -3.85 12.95
CA SER A 226 6.38 -4.91 13.63
C SER A 226 6.58 -6.15 12.75
N VAL A 227 5.56 -6.98 12.61
CA VAL A 227 5.64 -8.31 11.97
C VAL A 227 5.83 -8.19 10.47
N TYR A 228 5.03 -7.37 9.80
CA TYR A 228 5.14 -7.24 8.35
C TYR A 228 6.47 -6.61 7.93
N ARG A 229 6.95 -5.59 8.64
CA ARG A 229 8.29 -5.03 8.46
C ARG A 229 9.39 -6.08 8.62
N MET A 230 9.30 -6.89 9.66
CA MET A 230 10.28 -7.94 9.97
C MET A 230 10.41 -8.98 8.86
N ILE A 231 9.31 -9.35 8.20
CA ILE A 231 9.30 -10.35 7.12
C ILE A 231 10.19 -9.94 5.94
N TRP A 232 10.32 -8.63 5.66
CA TRP A 232 10.96 -8.09 4.45
C TRP A 232 12.28 -7.35 4.71
N ASN A 233 12.73 -7.22 5.96
CA ASN A 233 13.91 -6.42 6.32
C ASN A 233 15.21 -7.24 6.49
N GLY A 234 15.19 -8.54 6.14
CA GLY A 234 16.34 -9.44 6.31
C GLY A 234 16.35 -10.27 7.59
N THR A 235 15.29 -10.17 8.41
CA THR A 235 15.14 -11.07 9.56
C THR A 235 15.00 -12.52 9.10
N ARG A 236 15.93 -13.36 9.55
CA ARG A 236 15.87 -14.81 9.35
C ARG A 236 15.06 -15.46 10.47
N ASP A 237 14.46 -16.60 10.16
CA ASP A 237 13.64 -17.34 11.13
C ASP A 237 12.54 -16.48 11.76
N TRP A 238 11.98 -15.57 10.94
CA TRP A 238 10.92 -14.67 11.34
C TRP A 238 9.70 -15.38 11.95
N PRO A 239 9.31 -16.64 11.62
CA PRO A 239 8.16 -17.27 12.25
C PRO A 239 8.29 -17.37 13.78
N ASN A 240 9.50 -17.65 14.28
CA ASN A 240 9.77 -17.73 15.72
C ASN A 240 9.85 -16.34 16.40
N GLN A 241 9.87 -15.27 15.61
CA GLN A 241 9.97 -13.89 16.09
C GLN A 241 8.62 -13.15 16.06
N VAL A 242 7.55 -13.75 15.53
CA VAL A 242 6.23 -13.11 15.43
C VAL A 242 5.69 -12.67 16.80
N ILE A 243 5.65 -13.58 17.78
CA ILE A 243 5.15 -13.27 19.12
C ILE A 243 6.02 -12.20 19.80
N PRO A 244 7.36 -12.34 19.89
CA PRO A 244 8.21 -11.28 20.45
C PRO A 244 8.07 -9.92 19.77
N ALA A 245 7.89 -9.89 18.44
CA ALA A 245 7.71 -8.64 17.69
C ALA A 245 6.39 -7.94 18.06
N LEU A 246 5.30 -8.70 18.22
CA LEU A 246 4.01 -8.18 18.66
C LEU A 246 4.06 -7.68 20.11
N GLU A 247 4.69 -8.42 21.01
CA GLU A 247 4.87 -8.02 22.40
C GLU A 247 5.70 -6.73 22.52
N LYS A 248 6.77 -6.61 21.73
CA LYS A 248 7.56 -5.37 21.64
C LYS A 248 6.75 -4.19 21.12
N ALA A 249 5.77 -4.44 20.24
CA ALA A 249 4.84 -3.44 19.74
C ALA A 249 3.68 -3.13 20.71
N GLY A 250 3.65 -3.76 21.89
CA GLY A 250 2.64 -3.51 22.92
C GLY A 250 1.36 -4.34 22.78
N LEU A 251 1.33 -5.35 21.91
CA LEU A 251 0.21 -6.29 21.77
C LEU A 251 0.43 -7.53 22.66
N ASP A 252 -0.66 -8.19 23.06
CA ASP A 252 -0.59 -9.51 23.68
C ASP A 252 -0.40 -10.58 22.61
N GLY A 253 0.83 -10.67 22.09
CA GLY A 253 1.19 -11.58 21.01
C GLY A 253 0.92 -13.04 21.34
N LYS A 254 1.11 -13.43 22.62
CA LYS A 254 0.85 -14.80 23.06
C LYS A 254 -0.65 -15.12 23.08
N ALA A 255 -1.49 -14.26 23.66
CA ALA A 255 -2.92 -14.49 23.66
C ALA A 255 -3.50 -14.52 22.23
N MET A 256 -2.97 -13.68 21.34
CA MET A 256 -3.33 -13.70 19.92
C MET A 256 -2.96 -15.04 19.26
N ASP A 257 -1.74 -15.53 19.45
CA ASP A 257 -1.29 -16.81 18.90
C ASP A 257 -2.11 -18.00 19.42
N ASP A 258 -2.37 -18.03 20.74
CA ASP A 258 -3.18 -19.06 21.37
C ASP A 258 -4.61 -19.09 20.79
N ASP A 259 -5.23 -17.91 20.59
CA ASP A 259 -6.58 -17.82 20.00
C ASP A 259 -6.60 -18.17 18.51
N VAL A 260 -5.62 -17.71 17.72
CA VAL A 260 -5.49 -18.06 16.30
C VAL A 260 -5.35 -19.57 16.10
N ARG A 261 -4.55 -20.24 16.94
CA ARG A 261 -4.38 -21.70 16.91
C ARG A 261 -5.65 -22.45 17.32
N SER A 262 -6.37 -21.92 18.31
CA SER A 262 -7.59 -22.54 18.82
C SER A 262 -8.79 -22.33 17.90
N ASN A 263 -8.83 -21.20 17.18
CA ASN A 263 -9.98 -20.75 16.42
C ASN A 263 -9.65 -20.33 14.96
N PRO A 264 -8.88 -21.11 14.18
CA PRO A 264 -8.37 -20.69 12.87
C PRO A 264 -9.46 -20.30 11.88
N LYS A 265 -10.59 -21.01 11.89
CA LYS A 265 -11.74 -20.76 11.00
C LYS A 265 -12.37 -19.38 11.19
N ASN A 266 -12.32 -18.81 12.40
CA ASN A 266 -12.83 -17.47 12.65
C ASN A 266 -12.04 -16.44 11.85
N TYR A 267 -10.72 -16.61 11.82
CA TYR A 267 -9.80 -15.74 11.10
C TYR A 267 -9.86 -15.98 9.58
N ASP A 268 -10.05 -17.22 9.14
CA ASP A 268 -10.30 -17.53 7.72
C ASP A 268 -11.54 -16.79 7.20
N ASN A 269 -12.61 -16.73 7.98
CA ASN A 269 -13.82 -15.97 7.61
C ASN A 269 -13.53 -14.46 7.46
N VAL A 270 -12.67 -13.89 8.32
CA VAL A 270 -12.24 -12.48 8.19
C VAL A 270 -11.45 -12.27 6.91
N LEU A 271 -10.51 -13.15 6.61
CA LEU A 271 -9.67 -13.09 5.40
C LEU A 271 -10.53 -13.19 4.13
N MET A 272 -11.50 -14.11 4.10
CA MET A 272 -12.43 -14.26 2.97
C MET A 272 -13.36 -13.05 2.81
N LYS A 273 -13.84 -12.47 3.91
CA LYS A 273 -14.62 -11.23 3.87
C LYS A 273 -13.80 -10.05 3.33
N ASN A 274 -12.53 -9.96 3.70
CA ASN A 274 -11.63 -8.94 3.17
C ASN A 274 -11.34 -9.14 1.68
N LEU A 275 -11.11 -10.38 1.25
CA LEU A 275 -10.93 -10.69 -0.16
C LEU A 275 -12.16 -10.32 -0.99
N SER A 276 -13.37 -10.66 -0.52
CA SER A 276 -14.61 -10.23 -1.17
C SER A 276 -14.73 -8.70 -1.22
N GLY A 277 -14.36 -8.00 -0.12
CA GLY A 277 -14.30 -6.54 -0.09
C GLY A 277 -13.35 -5.97 -1.14
N GLN A 278 -12.17 -6.57 -1.32
CA GLN A 278 -11.22 -6.18 -2.35
C GLN A 278 -11.81 -6.35 -3.76
N THR A 279 -12.43 -7.50 -4.04
CA THR A 279 -13.06 -7.75 -5.34
C THR A 279 -14.10 -6.68 -5.69
N THR A 280 -14.85 -6.16 -4.70
CA THR A 280 -15.83 -5.07 -4.95
C THR A 280 -15.21 -3.73 -5.34
N THR A 281 -13.91 -3.53 -5.14
CA THR A 281 -13.20 -2.33 -5.62
C THR A 281 -12.81 -2.45 -7.10
N GLY A 282 -13.00 -3.62 -7.72
CA GLY A 282 -12.62 -3.86 -9.12
C GLY A 282 -11.12 -4.08 -9.34
N HIS A 283 -10.36 -4.44 -8.29
CA HIS A 283 -8.94 -4.76 -8.41
C HIS A 283 -8.57 -5.99 -7.55
N GLU A 284 -7.53 -6.72 -7.95
CA GLU A 284 -7.26 -8.08 -7.48
C GLU A 284 -5.80 -8.36 -7.03
N GLY A 285 -5.01 -7.30 -6.85
CA GLY A 285 -3.58 -7.38 -6.52
C GLY A 285 -3.29 -7.67 -5.03
N ASP A 286 -2.05 -8.04 -4.71
CA ASP A 286 -1.64 -8.38 -3.33
C ASP A 286 -1.62 -7.21 -2.35
N VAL A 287 -1.68 -5.98 -2.87
CA VAL A 287 -1.92 -4.77 -2.07
C VAL A 287 -2.78 -3.79 -2.86
N VAL A 288 -3.89 -3.37 -2.27
CA VAL A 288 -4.81 -2.38 -2.82
C VAL A 288 -5.28 -1.49 -1.67
N ALA A 289 -4.91 -0.22 -1.70
CA ALA A 289 -5.62 0.77 -0.91
C ALA A 289 -6.91 1.15 -1.63
N ALA A 290 -8.00 1.37 -0.91
CA ALA A 290 -9.27 1.79 -1.51
C ALA A 290 -9.88 2.93 -0.71
N PHE A 291 -10.17 4.04 -1.40
CA PHE A 291 -10.82 5.20 -0.80
C PHE A 291 -12.19 5.39 -1.44
N ARG A 292 -13.27 5.30 -0.65
CA ARG A 292 -14.66 5.42 -1.14
C ARG A 292 -14.98 4.45 -2.30
N GLY A 293 -14.34 3.28 -2.28
CA GLY A 293 -14.48 2.23 -3.30
C GLY A 293 -13.66 2.44 -4.58
N GLU A 294 -12.83 3.48 -4.66
CA GLU A 294 -11.83 3.67 -5.73
C GLU A 294 -10.53 2.94 -5.37
N PRO A 295 -10.00 2.04 -6.23
CA PRO A 295 -8.78 1.27 -5.95
C PRO A 295 -7.49 1.99 -6.34
N PHE A 296 -6.47 1.86 -5.48
CA PHE A 296 -5.09 2.34 -5.65
C PHE A 296 -4.14 1.15 -5.47
N PRO A 297 -3.89 0.37 -6.53
CA PRO A 297 -3.13 -0.87 -6.45
C PRO A 297 -1.61 -0.65 -6.45
N GLY A 298 -0.92 -1.36 -5.55
CA GLY A 298 0.55 -1.34 -5.50
C GLY A 298 1.16 -0.05 -4.97
N GLN A 299 2.46 -0.12 -4.64
CA GLN A 299 3.19 1.03 -4.06
C GLN A 299 3.33 2.22 -5.01
N ASN A 300 3.27 1.98 -6.33
CA ASN A 300 3.34 3.03 -7.36
C ASN A 300 2.11 3.96 -7.35
N ARG A 301 1.02 3.59 -6.67
CA ARG A 301 -0.22 4.36 -6.62
C ARG A 301 -0.41 5.12 -5.31
N PHE A 302 0.56 5.05 -4.39
CA PHE A 302 0.51 5.78 -3.13
C PHE A 302 0.32 7.30 -3.34
N ASP A 303 1.10 7.91 -4.24
CA ASP A 303 1.02 9.36 -4.46
C ASP A 303 -0.34 9.79 -5.02
N GLN A 304 -0.99 8.90 -5.79
CA GLN A 304 -2.34 9.12 -6.32
C GLN A 304 -3.39 9.00 -5.22
N LEU A 305 -3.27 7.99 -4.34
CA LEU A 305 -4.10 7.88 -3.13
C LEU A 305 -3.97 9.16 -2.28
N PHE A 306 -2.75 9.59 -2.00
CA PHE A 306 -2.49 10.79 -1.21
C PHE A 306 -3.05 12.05 -1.87
N TRP A 307 -2.88 12.21 -3.18
CA TRP A 307 -3.51 13.29 -3.94
C TRP A 307 -5.04 13.27 -3.83
N THR A 308 -5.67 12.09 -3.95
CA THR A 308 -7.12 11.91 -3.81
C THR A 308 -7.59 12.26 -2.40
N LEU A 309 -6.87 11.85 -1.36
CA LEU A 309 -7.18 12.21 0.03
C LEU A 309 -7.12 13.74 0.23
N LYS A 310 -6.08 14.41 -0.27
CA LYS A 310 -5.96 15.88 -0.22
C LYS A 310 -7.12 16.58 -0.93
N ARG A 311 -7.54 16.06 -2.09
CA ARG A 311 -8.72 16.56 -2.82
C ARG A 311 -10.01 16.43 -2.02
N ASN A 312 -10.06 15.50 -1.06
CA ASN A 312 -11.20 15.25 -0.17
C ASN A 312 -11.02 15.89 1.22
N GLY A 313 -10.11 16.84 1.36
CA GLY A 313 -9.98 17.65 2.57
C GLY A 313 -9.01 17.10 3.62
N LEU A 314 -8.11 16.17 3.29
CA LEU A 314 -7.09 15.67 4.22
C LEU A 314 -6.37 16.82 4.94
N THR A 315 -6.38 16.78 6.28
CA THR A 315 -5.73 17.77 7.15
C THR A 315 -4.60 17.12 7.95
N LEU A 316 -3.61 17.91 8.35
CA LEU A 316 -2.59 17.47 9.30
C LEU A 316 -3.21 17.25 10.69
N LYS A 317 -2.69 16.29 11.45
CA LYS A 317 -2.92 16.26 12.88
C LYS A 317 -2.21 17.48 13.47
N LEU A 318 -2.96 18.36 14.10
CA LEU A 318 -2.37 19.49 14.79
C LEU A 318 -1.62 18.96 16.01
N ASP A 319 -0.33 19.26 16.08
CA ASP A 319 0.47 18.95 17.25
C ASP A 319 -0.13 19.71 18.44
N SER A 320 -0.50 18.99 19.51
CA SER A 320 -1.22 19.59 20.65
C SER A 320 -0.42 20.72 21.32
N ALA A 321 0.89 20.77 21.07
CA ALA A 321 1.79 21.84 21.49
C ALA A 321 1.55 23.19 20.77
N VAL A 322 1.10 23.18 19.51
CA VAL A 322 0.92 24.41 18.71
C VAL A 322 -0.33 25.19 19.13
N PHE A 323 -1.38 24.50 19.61
CA PHE A 323 -2.61 25.14 20.05
C PHE A 323 -2.44 25.94 21.35
N LEU A 324 -1.59 25.46 22.28
CA LEU A 324 -1.30 26.16 23.53
C LEU A 324 -0.43 27.40 23.32
N ALA A 325 0.44 27.42 22.30
CA ALA A 325 1.23 28.61 21.98
C ALA A 325 0.38 29.71 21.31
N ALA A 326 -0.65 29.33 20.54
CA ALA A 326 -1.56 30.28 19.90
C ALA A 326 -2.60 30.87 20.86
N SER A 327 -2.97 30.17 21.94
CA SER A 327 -3.99 30.63 22.91
C SER A 327 -3.46 31.49 24.05
N HIS A 328 -2.15 31.74 24.12
CA HIS A 328 -1.51 32.58 25.16
C HIS A 328 -0.84 33.84 24.57
N ALA A 329 -1.11 34.14 23.29
CA ALA A 329 -0.61 35.32 22.59
C ALA A 329 -1.64 36.46 22.50
N ASP A 330 -2.80 36.32 23.16
CA ASP A 330 -3.83 37.36 23.30
C ASP A 330 -3.85 37.96 24.72
#